data_AF-A0A016VAZ1-F1
#
_entry.id   AF-A0A016VAZ1-F1
#
_cell.length_a   1.000
_cell.length_b   1.000
_cell.length_c   1.000
_cell.angle_alpha   90.00
_cell.angle_beta   90.00
_cell.angle_gamma   90.00
#
_symmetry.space_group_name_H-M   'P 1'
#
loop_
_entity.id
_entity.type
_entity.pdbx_description
1 polymer ?
#
loop_
_entity_poly.entity_id
_entity_poly.type
_entity_poly.pdbx_seq_one_letter_code
_entity_poly.pdbx_strand_id
1 'polypeptide(L)'
;MAPTTSSLLAIIAAVCLIAGTTAAPCIFRDGPHQVIYGIRNGVVHFRIIIRGIPHMASGWTGIGFGNGMTEGLDTIIVRLNNGRISVSDEYVRGYTSSFPDRVGSTLQTPESLRRTRPVVFEP
;
A
#
# COMPACT_ATOMS: atom_id res chain seq x y z
N MET A 1 -47.06 -16.03 18.33
CA MET A 1 -47.11 -14.58 18.10
C MET A 1 -46.06 -14.25 17.06
N ALA A 2 -46.47 -13.86 15.85
CA ALA A 2 -45.56 -13.59 14.74
C ALA A 2 -44.93 -12.20 14.90
N PRO A 3 -43.62 -12.02 14.64
CA PRO A 3 -43.01 -10.70 14.67
C PRO A 3 -43.63 -9.82 13.59
N THR A 4 -44.03 -8.60 13.95
CA THR A 4 -44.55 -7.63 13.00
C THR A 4 -43.42 -7.14 12.11
N THR A 5 -43.74 -6.74 10.88
CA THR A 5 -42.77 -6.26 9.87
C THR A 5 -41.82 -5.17 10.39
N SER A 6 -42.27 -4.37 11.36
CA SER A 6 -41.45 -3.36 12.04
C SER A 6 -40.34 -3.94 12.93
N SER A 7 -40.56 -5.11 13.55
CA SER A 7 -39.55 -5.80 14.36
C SER A 7 -38.43 -6.37 13.50
N LEU A 8 -38.78 -6.84 12.29
CA LEU A 8 -37.83 -7.42 11.35
C LEU A 8 -36.88 -6.35 10.79
N LEU A 9 -37.41 -5.18 10.45
CA LEU A 9 -36.63 -4.02 9.98
C LEU A 9 -35.65 -3.51 11.04
N ALA A 10 -36.06 -3.47 12.31
CA ALA A 10 -35.20 -3.05 13.41
C ALA A 10 -34.03 -4.03 13.64
N ILE A 11 -34.29 -5.35 13.52
CA ILE A 11 -33.25 -6.38 13.62
C ILE A 11 -32.26 -6.27 12.45
N ILE A 12 -32.75 -6.07 11.22
CA ILE A 12 -31.89 -5.89 10.04
C ILE A 12 -31.02 -4.64 10.19
N ALA A 13 -31.59 -3.51 10.63
CA ALA A 13 -30.84 -2.28 10.87
C ALA A 13 -29.76 -2.47 11.96
N ALA A 14 -30.08 -3.16 13.06
CA ALA A 14 -29.12 -3.46 14.11
C ALA A 14 -27.99 -4.40 13.63
N VAL A 15 -28.30 -5.42 12.83
CA VAL A 15 -27.29 -6.32 12.24
C VAL A 15 -26.38 -5.57 11.26
N CYS A 16 -26.92 -4.65 10.45
CA CYS A 16 -26.13 -3.80 9.56
C CYS A 16 -25.23 -2.79 10.31
N LEU A 17 -25.64 -2.32 11.49
CA LEU A 17 -24.84 -1.45 12.35
C LEU A 17 -23.70 -2.19 13.06
N ILE A 18 -23.90 -3.47 13.40
CA ILE A 18 -22.89 -4.32 14.06
C ILE A 18 -21.92 -4.94 13.03
N ALA A 19 -22.37 -5.14 11.79
CA ALA A 19 -21.50 -5.40 10.64
C ALA A 19 -20.74 -4.11 10.29
N GLY A 20 -19.83 -3.72 11.20
CA GLY A 20 -18.94 -2.59 11.02
C GLY A 20 -18.32 -2.65 9.64
N THR A 21 -18.30 -1.49 8.98
CA THR A 21 -17.76 -1.30 7.64
C THR A 21 -16.30 -1.75 7.62
N THR A 22 -16.06 -3.03 7.33
CA THR A 22 -14.72 -3.51 7.05
C THR A 22 -14.37 -2.99 5.67
N ALA A 23 -13.67 -1.86 5.64
CA ALA A 23 -13.14 -1.34 4.39
C ALA A 23 -12.22 -2.42 3.82
N ALA A 24 -12.57 -2.95 2.64
CA ALA A 24 -11.70 -3.85 1.91
C ALA A 24 -10.35 -3.15 1.64
N PRO A 25 -9.23 -3.89 1.63
CA PRO A 25 -7.95 -3.29 1.29
C PRO A 25 -7.97 -2.75 -0.14
N CYS A 26 -7.31 -1.63 -0.36
CA CYS A 26 -7.08 -1.08 -1.68
C CYS A 26 -6.10 -1.98 -2.44
N ILE A 27 -6.36 -2.22 -3.73
CA ILE A 27 -5.52 -3.07 -4.58
C ILE A 27 -5.13 -2.29 -5.83
N PHE A 28 -3.83 -2.12 -6.03
CA PHE A 28 -3.23 -1.65 -7.27
C PHE A 28 -2.57 -2.83 -8.00
N ARG A 29 -2.74 -2.89 -9.32
CA ARG A 29 -2.13 -3.90 -10.19
C ARG A 29 -1.61 -3.21 -11.44
N ASP A 30 -0.36 -3.48 -11.77
CA ASP A 30 0.28 -3.04 -13.00
C ASP A 30 1.26 -4.11 -13.47
N GLY A 31 0.99 -4.72 -14.62
CA GLY A 31 1.76 -5.86 -15.14
C GLY A 31 2.03 -6.96 -14.09
N PRO A 32 3.30 -7.30 -13.80
CA PRO A 32 3.67 -8.32 -12.80
C PRO A 32 3.59 -7.81 -11.34
N HIS A 33 3.33 -6.52 -11.14
CA HIS A 33 3.34 -5.85 -9.84
C HIS A 33 1.93 -5.76 -9.26
N GLN A 34 1.80 -6.09 -7.98
CA GLN A 34 0.57 -5.93 -7.21
C GLN A 34 0.89 -5.33 -5.84
N VAL A 35 0.15 -4.28 -5.48
CA VAL A 35 0.23 -3.63 -4.16
C VAL A 35 -1.14 -3.73 -3.51
N ILE A 36 -1.21 -4.34 -2.34
CA ILE A 36 -2.42 -4.41 -1.51
C ILE A 36 -2.15 -3.55 -0.29
N TYR A 37 -3.00 -2.58 0.03
CA TYR A 37 -2.80 -1.72 1.20
C TYR A 37 -4.09 -1.40 1.94
N GLY A 38 -3.97 -1.10 3.22
CA GLY A 38 -5.07 -0.70 4.09
C GLY A 38 -4.57 0.11 5.27
N ILE A 39 -5.47 0.84 5.92
CA ILE A 39 -5.14 1.71 7.06
C ILE A 39 -5.84 1.17 8.29
N ARG A 40 -5.07 0.92 9.35
CA ARG A 40 -5.59 0.48 10.66
C ARG A 40 -4.94 1.29 11.76
N ASN A 41 -5.73 1.93 12.61
CA ASN A 41 -5.26 2.75 13.74
C ASN A 41 -4.22 3.82 13.34
N GLY A 42 -4.37 4.40 12.15
CA GLY A 42 -3.42 5.37 11.62
C GLY A 42 -2.07 4.80 11.15
N VAL A 43 -1.96 3.48 11.03
CA VAL A 43 -0.81 2.81 10.41
C VAL A 43 -1.23 2.26 9.06
N VAL A 44 -0.39 2.47 8.06
CA VAL A 44 -0.61 1.91 6.71
C VAL A 44 0.09 0.56 6.64
N HIS A 45 -0.72 -0.48 6.44
CA HIS A 45 -0.25 -1.82 6.18
C HIS A 45 -0.33 -2.07 4.68
N PHE A 46 0.78 -2.48 4.06
CA PHE A 46 0.79 -2.84 2.66
C PHE A 46 1.54 -4.16 2.43
N ARG A 47 1.21 -4.81 1.32
CA ARG A 47 1.83 -6.02 0.82
C ARG A 47 2.16 -5.83 -0.66
N ILE A 48 3.42 -6.07 -0.99
CA ILE A 48 3.92 -6.04 -2.36
C ILE A 48 4.04 -7.47 -2.85
N ILE A 49 3.54 -7.74 -4.05
CA ILE A 49 3.64 -9.03 -4.72
C ILE A 49 4.18 -8.77 -6.13
N ILE A 50 5.31 -9.40 -6.45
CA ILE A 50 5.92 -9.36 -7.77
C ILE A 50 5.88 -10.80 -8.30
N ARG A 51 5.33 -11.00 -9.50
CA ARG A 51 5.16 -12.34 -10.09
C ARG A 51 6.08 -12.54 -11.28
N GLY A 52 6.40 -13.80 -11.59
CA GLY A 52 7.13 -14.15 -12.80
C GLY A 52 8.59 -13.72 -12.82
N ILE A 53 9.22 -13.51 -11.65
CA ILE A 53 10.65 -13.17 -11.57
C ILE A 53 11.47 -14.38 -12.04
N PRO A 54 12.27 -14.25 -13.12
CA PRO A 54 13.12 -15.33 -13.59
C PRO A 54 14.14 -15.75 -12.52
N HIS A 55 14.51 -17.04 -12.52
CA HIS A 55 15.58 -17.53 -11.66
C HIS A 55 16.87 -16.76 -11.95
N MET A 56 17.57 -16.32 -10.89
CA MET A 56 18.81 -15.53 -11.00
C MET A 56 18.67 -14.17 -11.71
N ALA A 57 17.46 -13.62 -11.81
CA ALA A 57 17.27 -12.27 -12.32
C ALA A 57 17.94 -11.21 -11.43
N SER A 58 18.38 -10.12 -12.08
CA SER A 58 18.80 -8.89 -11.43
C SER A 58 17.92 -7.75 -11.89
N GLY A 59 17.65 -6.79 -11.01
CA GLY A 59 16.77 -5.66 -11.29
C GLY A 59 16.29 -5.01 -10.01
N TRP A 60 15.36 -4.07 -10.12
CA TRP A 60 14.78 -3.43 -8.96
C TRP A 60 13.34 -3.01 -9.24
N THR A 61 12.56 -2.83 -8.20
CA THR A 61 11.28 -2.13 -8.24
C THR A 61 11.15 -1.29 -6.98
N GLY A 62 10.35 -0.22 -7.03
CA GLY A 62 10.12 0.65 -5.89
C GLY A 62 8.65 0.95 -5.71
N ILE A 63 8.24 1.22 -4.47
CA ILE A 63 6.97 1.86 -4.18
C ILE A 63 7.25 3.19 -3.52
N GLY A 64 6.74 4.26 -4.11
CA GLY A 64 6.81 5.61 -3.54
C GLY A 64 5.49 6.07 -2.93
N PHE A 65 5.62 6.77 -1.80
CA PHE A 65 4.55 7.46 -1.09
C PHE A 65 4.86 8.96 -1.05
N GLY A 66 3.93 9.77 -1.55
CA GLY A 66 4.07 11.23 -1.63
C GLY A 66 3.48 11.80 -2.93
N ASN A 67 3.66 13.10 -3.14
CA ASN A 67 3.02 13.86 -4.22
C ASN A 67 3.79 13.80 -5.56
N GLY A 68 4.63 12.78 -5.74
CA GLY A 68 5.43 12.58 -6.94
C GLY A 68 6.88 13.02 -6.80
N MET A 69 7.72 12.65 -7.78
CA MET A 69 9.17 12.84 -7.70
C MET A 69 9.59 14.31 -7.60
N THR A 70 8.81 15.27 -8.13
CA THR A 70 9.13 16.70 -8.03
C THR A 70 9.14 17.18 -6.57
N GLU A 71 8.13 16.79 -5.79
CA GLU A 71 7.97 17.18 -4.38
C GLU A 71 8.77 16.27 -3.44
N GLY A 72 9.01 15.05 -3.87
CA GLY A 72 9.72 14.03 -3.12
C GLY A 72 8.82 12.85 -2.81
N LEU A 73 9.41 11.66 -2.84
CA LEU A 73 8.76 10.42 -2.48
C LEU A 73 9.63 9.71 -1.46
N ASP A 74 8.99 9.28 -0.40
CA ASP A 74 9.50 8.27 0.51
C ASP A 74 9.23 6.91 -0.13
N THR A 75 10.26 6.11 -0.29
CA THR A 75 10.29 4.97 -1.19
C THR A 75 10.86 3.73 -0.53
N ILE A 76 10.17 2.61 -0.72
CA ILE A 76 10.72 1.30 -0.40
C ILE A 76 11.22 0.69 -1.70
N ILE A 77 12.52 0.43 -1.78
CA ILE A 77 13.17 -0.13 -2.95
C ILE A 77 13.47 -1.61 -2.70
N VAL A 78 12.98 -2.47 -3.58
CA VAL A 78 13.27 -3.90 -3.62
C VAL A 78 14.26 -4.14 -4.75
N ARG A 79 15.47 -4.59 -4.41
CA ARG A 79 16.49 -4.97 -5.38
C ARG A 79 16.66 -6.48 -5.43
N LEU A 80 16.84 -6.98 -6.64
CA LEU A 80 17.20 -8.35 -6.95
C LEU A 80 18.62 -8.33 -7.51
N ASN A 81 19.50 -9.09 -6.89
CA ASN A 81 20.88 -9.27 -7.33
C ASN A 81 21.12 -10.77 -7.49
N ASN A 82 21.07 -11.26 -8.71
CA ASN A 82 21.26 -12.67 -9.04
C ASN A 82 20.32 -13.59 -8.23
N GLY A 83 19.04 -13.23 -8.17
CA GLY A 83 18.02 -13.94 -7.37
C GLY A 83 18.04 -13.63 -5.86
N ARG A 84 19.03 -12.90 -5.36
CA ARG A 84 19.07 -12.45 -3.97
C ARG A 84 18.26 -11.17 -3.80
N ILE A 85 17.31 -11.19 -2.88
CA ILE A 85 16.46 -10.03 -2.57
C ILE A 85 17.10 -9.18 -1.48
N SER A 86 17.11 -7.86 -1.68
CA SER A 86 17.36 -6.88 -0.63
C SER A 86 16.30 -5.78 -0.67
N VAL A 87 15.89 -5.30 0.50
CA VAL A 87 14.88 -4.24 0.63
C VAL A 87 15.51 -3.09 1.41
N SER A 88 15.29 -1.86 0.95
CA SER A 88 15.77 -0.65 1.62
C SER A 88 14.73 0.44 1.63
N ASP A 89 14.80 1.26 2.68
CA ASP A 89 14.04 2.49 2.85
C ASP A 89 14.86 3.66 2.29
N GLU A 90 14.29 4.40 1.36
CA GLU A 90 14.97 5.41 0.55
C GLU A 90 14.09 6.60 0.27
N TYR A 91 14.72 7.73 -0.04
CA TYR A 91 14.02 8.92 -0.46
C TYR A 91 14.48 9.32 -1.87
N VAL A 92 13.54 9.83 -2.68
CA VAL A 92 13.83 10.35 -4.03
C VAL A 92 13.17 11.70 -4.25
N ARG A 93 13.88 12.64 -4.88
CA ARG A 93 13.35 13.95 -5.24
C ARG A 93 14.02 14.49 -6.49
N GLY A 94 13.25 15.23 -7.30
CA GLY A 94 13.75 15.96 -8.47
C GLY A 94 14.18 15.05 -9.63
N TYR A 95 13.55 13.89 -9.80
CA TYR A 95 13.91 12.91 -10.85
C TYR A 95 15.38 12.46 -10.79
N THR A 96 15.94 12.38 -9.57
CA THR A 96 17.31 11.92 -9.33
C THR A 96 17.33 10.47 -8.83
N SER A 97 18.53 9.90 -8.67
CA SER A 97 18.70 8.61 -8.00
C SER A 97 18.22 8.67 -6.56
N SER A 98 17.54 7.62 -6.11
CA SER A 98 17.16 7.47 -4.72
C SER A 98 18.38 7.31 -3.81
N PHE A 99 18.23 7.69 -2.54
CA PHE A 99 19.28 7.58 -1.52
C PHE A 99 18.72 7.05 -0.20
N PRO A 100 19.52 6.32 0.61
CA PRO A 100 19.05 5.78 1.89
C PRO A 100 18.42 6.84 2.77
N ASP A 101 17.19 6.61 3.22
CA ASP A 101 16.57 7.50 4.19
C ASP A 101 17.21 7.23 5.55
N ARG A 102 17.86 8.26 6.10
CA ARG A 102 18.54 8.18 7.41
C ARG A 102 17.58 8.45 8.56
N VAL A 103 16.37 8.93 8.26
CA VAL A 103 15.31 9.17 9.22
C VAL A 103 14.23 8.15 8.92
N GLY A 104 14.33 6.95 9.49
CA GLY A 104 13.34 5.89 9.25
C GLY A 104 11.92 6.42 9.49
N SER A 105 11.17 6.63 8.42
CA SER A 105 9.89 7.31 8.42
C SER A 105 8.79 6.31 8.81
N THR A 106 8.76 5.94 10.10
CA THR A 106 7.67 5.10 10.64
C THR A 106 6.33 5.87 10.68
N LEU A 107 6.30 7.15 10.32
CA LEU A 107 5.17 8.04 10.48
C LEU A 107 4.95 8.93 9.25
N GLN A 108 4.38 8.37 8.20
CA GLN A 108 3.55 9.16 7.30
C GLN A 108 2.13 9.23 7.87
N THR A 109 1.58 10.44 7.96
CA THR A 109 0.22 10.62 8.44
C THR A 109 -0.77 9.90 7.51
N PRO A 110 -1.78 9.21 8.06
CA PRO A 110 -2.75 8.41 7.30
C PRO A 110 -3.48 9.18 6.20
N GLU A 111 -3.62 10.50 6.39
CA GLU A 111 -4.34 11.40 5.51
C GLU A 111 -3.58 11.65 4.19
N SER A 112 -2.24 11.70 4.24
CA SER A 112 -1.38 11.79 3.05
C SER A 112 -1.49 10.53 2.19
N LEU A 113 -1.48 9.36 2.83
CA LEU A 113 -1.57 8.04 2.18
C LEU A 113 -2.97 7.72 1.62
N ARG A 114 -4.03 8.38 2.12
CA ARG A 114 -5.38 8.26 1.54
C ARG A 114 -5.52 8.96 0.19
N ARG A 115 -4.69 9.96 -0.11
CA ARG A 115 -4.73 10.71 -1.39
C ARG A 115 -3.67 10.30 -2.39
N THR A 116 -2.59 9.67 -1.95
CA THR A 116 -1.49 9.29 -2.82
C THR A 116 -1.72 7.89 -3.36
N ARG A 117 -1.80 7.78 -4.68
CA ARG A 117 -1.74 6.47 -5.34
C ARG A 117 -0.31 5.96 -5.20
N PRO A 118 -0.09 4.71 -4.78
CA PRO A 118 1.25 4.14 -4.79
C PRO A 118 1.81 4.23 -6.21
N VAL A 119 2.99 4.80 -6.36
CA VAL A 119 3.70 4.85 -7.63
C VAL A 119 4.66 3.66 -7.64
N VAL A 120 4.45 2.75 -8.58
CA VAL A 120 5.39 1.65 -8.84
C VAL A 120 6.47 2.18 -9.75
N PHE A 121 7.72 2.03 -9.33
CA PHE A 121 8.89 2.30 -10.14
C PHE A 121 9.37 1.01 -10.78
N GLU A 122 9.59 1.08 -12.09
CA GLU A 122 10.23 0.06 -12.90
C GLU A 122 11.59 0.61 -13.40
N PRO A 123 12.57 -0.25 -13.69
CA PRO A 123 13.89 0.16 -14.21
C PRO A 123 13.82 0.84 -15.57
#